data_AF-A0A960BTY1-F1
#
_entry.id   AF-A0A960BTY1-F1
#
_cell.length_a   1.000
_cell.length_b   1.000
_cell.length_c   1.000
_cell.angle_alpha   90.00
_cell.angle_beta   90.00
_cell.angle_gamma   90.00
#
_symmetry.space_group_name_H-M   'P 1'
#
loop_
_entity.id
_entity.type
_entity.pdbx_description
1 polymer ?
#
loop_
_entity_poly.entity_id
_entity_poly.type
_entity_poly.pdbx_seq_one_letter_code
_entity_poly.pdbx_strand_id
1 'polypeptide(L)'
;EVHFHEVGALDAIADIVAVTTLWERLAPQRVVISEVAVGSGWVETAHGRLPVPAPAVTQLLLGVPTVAGPVAHEACTPTGAALLAFLADEWGPQPALRVETVGTGAGGRDPHGHPNVIRVFSGDTADPASSTLVLVETTVDDLDPRVYPDALDATRAAGALEAWITPVV
;
A
#
# COMPACT_ATOMS: atom_id res chain seq x y z
N GLU A 1 -37.54 -6.58 3.98
CA GLU A 1 -37.34 -5.39 3.15
C GLU A 1 -35.97 -4.82 3.50
N VAL A 2 -34.99 -4.90 2.59
CA VAL A 2 -33.63 -4.40 2.84
C VAL A 2 -33.63 -2.93 2.45
N HIS A 3 -33.79 -2.04 3.42
CA HIS A 3 -33.57 -0.62 3.15
C HIS A 3 -32.07 -0.39 2.99
N PHE A 4 -31.61 -0.18 1.76
CA PHE A 4 -30.25 0.22 1.42
C PHE A 4 -29.97 1.67 1.86
N HIS A 5 -30.13 1.97 3.15
CA HIS A 5 -29.73 3.28 3.69
C HIS A 5 -28.21 3.45 3.71
N GLU A 6 -27.45 2.36 3.59
CA GLU A 6 -25.98 2.36 3.69
C GLU A 6 -25.26 2.32 2.33
N VAL A 7 -25.95 1.96 1.23
CA VAL A 7 -25.33 1.79 -0.11
C VAL A 7 -25.77 2.86 -1.11
N GLY A 8 -26.84 3.60 -0.81
CA GLY A 8 -27.45 4.60 -1.71
C GLY A 8 -27.65 5.98 -1.08
N ALA A 9 -27.00 6.26 0.05
CA ALA A 9 -27.03 7.60 0.63
C ALA A 9 -26.36 8.59 -0.36
N LEU A 10 -26.97 9.76 -0.56
CA LEU A 10 -26.42 10.81 -1.41
C LEU A 10 -24.96 11.15 -1.05
N ASP A 11 -24.64 11.06 0.25
CA ASP A 11 -23.29 11.27 0.78
C ASP A 11 -22.29 10.24 0.24
N ALA A 12 -22.64 8.95 0.19
CA ALA A 12 -21.76 7.91 -0.35
C ALA A 12 -21.50 8.09 -1.85
N ILE A 13 -22.52 8.51 -2.62
CA ILE A 13 -22.36 8.82 -4.04
C ILE A 13 -21.45 10.04 -4.21
N ALA A 14 -21.67 11.10 -3.41
CA ALA A 14 -20.84 12.29 -3.44
C ALA A 14 -19.38 11.98 -3.09
N ASP A 15 -19.13 11.14 -2.07
CA ASP A 15 -17.80 10.69 -1.68
C ASP A 15 -17.11 9.97 -2.83
N ILE A 16 -17.78 8.98 -3.44
CA ILE A 16 -17.21 8.21 -4.56
C ILE A 16 -16.90 9.13 -5.73
N VAL A 17 -17.82 10.01 -6.13
CA VAL A 17 -17.62 10.93 -7.26
C VAL A 17 -16.50 11.92 -6.96
N ALA A 18 -16.46 12.50 -5.76
CA ALA A 18 -15.44 13.45 -5.38
C ALA A 18 -14.04 12.81 -5.35
N VAL A 19 -13.91 11.62 -4.74
CA VAL A 19 -12.64 10.90 -4.65
C VAL A 19 -12.17 10.45 -6.01
N THR A 20 -13.04 9.87 -6.85
CA THR A 20 -12.67 9.44 -8.21
C THR A 20 -12.30 10.62 -9.12
N THR A 21 -13.01 11.75 -9.02
CA THR A 21 -12.65 12.98 -9.75
C THR A 21 -11.30 13.52 -9.30
N LEU A 22 -11.01 13.51 -8.00
CA LEU A 22 -9.72 13.92 -7.46
C LEU A 22 -8.61 12.96 -7.92
N TRP A 23 -8.88 11.66 -7.93
CA TRP A 23 -7.95 10.63 -8.35
C TRP A 23 -7.54 10.79 -9.82
N GLU A 24 -8.49 11.03 -10.72
CA GLU A 24 -8.21 11.30 -12.13
C GLU A 24 -7.33 12.55 -12.32
N ARG A 25 -7.52 13.57 -11.48
CA ARG A 25 -6.73 14.81 -11.54
C ARG A 25 -5.33 14.65 -10.96
N LEU A 26 -5.19 13.90 -9.87
CA LEU A 26 -3.91 13.62 -9.23
C LEU A 26 -3.08 12.64 -10.07
N ALA A 27 -3.73 11.66 -10.70
CA ALA A 27 -3.13 10.61 -11.52
C ALA A 27 -1.85 10.01 -10.89
N PRO A 28 -1.92 9.49 -9.64
CA PRO A 28 -0.75 8.95 -8.98
C PRO A 28 -0.21 7.73 -9.73
N GLN A 29 1.12 7.58 -9.75
CA GLN A 29 1.79 6.44 -10.40
C GLN A 29 1.76 5.17 -9.53
N ARG A 30 1.72 5.35 -8.21
CA ARG A 30 1.74 4.28 -7.22
C ARG A 30 1.09 4.77 -5.93
N VAL A 31 0.23 3.95 -5.34
CA VAL A 31 -0.42 4.23 -4.06
C VAL A 31 -0.24 3.09 -3.08
N VAL A 32 0.37 3.45 -1.94
CA VAL A 32 0.59 2.57 -0.80
C VAL A 32 -0.35 3.01 0.32
N ILE A 33 -1.17 2.09 0.82
CA ILE A 33 -2.07 2.33 1.94
C ILE A 33 -1.61 1.53 3.16
N SER A 34 -1.54 2.19 4.31
CA SER A 34 -1.23 1.52 5.58
C SER A 34 -2.32 0.55 6.00
N GLU A 35 -2.04 -0.26 7.01
CA GLU A 35 -3.05 -1.14 7.61
C GLU A 35 -4.32 -0.36 7.95
N VAL A 36 -5.48 -0.95 7.65
CA VAL A 36 -6.77 -0.27 7.82
C VAL A 36 -7.25 -0.46 9.25
N ALA A 37 -7.44 0.64 9.98
CA ALA A 37 -8.10 0.63 11.29
C ALA A 37 -9.61 0.40 11.08
N VAL A 38 -10.11 -0.77 11.43
CA VAL A 38 -11.53 -1.13 11.21
C VAL A 38 -12.44 -0.75 12.38
N GLY A 39 -11.86 -0.55 13.57
CA GLY A 39 -12.60 -0.31 14.80
C GLY A 39 -12.87 -1.60 15.57
N SER A 40 -13.69 -1.49 16.62
CA SER A 40 -14.10 -2.63 17.44
C SER A 40 -15.47 -2.40 18.09
N GLY A 41 -16.03 -3.45 18.68
CA GLY A 41 -17.31 -3.38 19.38
C GLY A 41 -18.50 -3.61 18.46
N TRP A 42 -19.51 -2.74 18.56
CA TRP A 42 -20.79 -2.90 17.89
C TRP A 42 -21.31 -1.57 17.36
N VAL A 43 -22.03 -1.62 16.24
CA VAL A 43 -22.71 -0.47 15.64
C VAL A 43 -24.21 -0.75 15.52
N GLU A 44 -25.03 0.26 15.80
CA GLU A 44 -26.48 0.19 15.58
C GLU A 44 -26.79 0.58 14.14
N THR A 45 -27.48 -0.29 13.41
CA THR A 45 -27.85 -0.07 12.01
C THR A 45 -29.36 -0.26 11.82
N ALA A 46 -29.87 0.07 10.63
CA ALA A 46 -31.25 -0.25 10.25
C ALA A 46 -31.52 -1.77 10.26
N HIS A 47 -30.47 -2.60 10.25
CA HIS A 47 -30.53 -4.06 10.28
C HIS A 47 -30.26 -4.63 11.68
N GLY A 48 -30.28 -3.76 12.70
CA GLY A 48 -30.00 -4.09 14.08
C GLY A 48 -28.52 -3.90 14.44
N ARG A 49 -28.15 -4.47 15.59
CA ARG A 49 -26.82 -4.33 16.15
C ARG A 49 -25.84 -5.29 15.45
N LEU A 50 -24.84 -4.72 14.77
CA LEU A 50 -23.83 -5.47 14.02
C LEU A 50 -22.46 -5.38 14.69
N PRO A 51 -21.63 -6.45 14.63
CA PRO A 51 -20.27 -6.38 15.12
C PRO A 51 -19.45 -5.44 14.23
N VAL A 52 -18.41 -4.84 14.80
CA VAL A 52 -17.40 -4.07 14.06
C VAL A 52 -16.15 -4.95 13.88
N PRO A 53 -15.62 -5.12 12.64
CA PRO A 53 -16.10 -4.54 11.38
C PRO A 53 -17.46 -5.06 10.92
N ALA A 54 -18.25 -4.16 10.33
CA ALA A 54 -19.54 -4.52 9.75
C ALA A 54 -19.36 -5.54 8.60
N PRO A 55 -20.37 -6.39 8.29
CA PRO A 55 -20.24 -7.47 7.32
C PRO A 55 -19.71 -7.04 5.94
N ALA A 56 -20.14 -5.88 5.43
CA ALA A 56 -19.68 -5.35 4.15
C ALA A 56 -18.18 -4.99 4.17
N VAL A 57 -17.72 -4.33 5.23
CA VAL A 57 -16.29 -4.00 5.42
C VAL A 57 -15.45 -5.27 5.48
N THR A 58 -15.92 -6.28 6.21
CA THR A 58 -15.24 -7.58 6.30
C THR A 58 -15.07 -8.26 4.94
N GLN A 59 -16.07 -8.17 4.05
CA GLN A 59 -15.97 -8.74 2.70
C GLN A 59 -15.08 -7.89 1.78
N LEU A 60 -15.18 -6.56 1.85
CA LEU A 60 -14.39 -5.64 1.02
C LEU A 60 -12.90 -5.69 1.34
N LEU A 61 -12.53 -5.97 2.60
CA LEU A 61 -11.15 -6.01 3.06
C LEU A 61 -10.58 -7.44 3.17
N LEU A 62 -11.19 -8.43 2.50
CA LEU A 62 -10.63 -9.79 2.46
C LEU A 62 -9.22 -9.77 1.85
N GLY A 63 -8.23 -10.24 2.61
CA GLY A 63 -6.82 -10.25 2.21
C GLY A 63 -6.07 -8.93 2.40
N VAL A 64 -6.75 -7.88 2.89
CA VAL A 64 -6.13 -6.59 3.23
C VAL A 64 -5.64 -6.62 4.68
N PRO A 65 -4.45 -6.06 5.00
CA PRO A 65 -4.00 -5.97 6.39
C PRO A 65 -4.86 -4.98 7.17
N THR A 66 -5.48 -5.46 8.25
CA THR A 66 -6.37 -4.67 9.11
C THR A 66 -5.97 -4.75 10.56
N VAL A 67 -6.24 -3.68 11.31
CA VAL A 67 -6.11 -3.62 12.77
C VAL A 67 -7.40 -3.11 13.38
N ALA A 68 -7.73 -3.52 14.62
CA ALA A 68 -8.88 -2.94 15.32
C ALA A 68 -8.71 -1.42 15.54
N GLY A 69 -7.47 -0.95 15.70
CA GLY A 69 -7.19 0.45 16.01
C GLY A 69 -7.61 0.83 17.43
N PRO A 70 -7.55 2.12 17.79
CA PRO A 70 -7.70 2.56 19.17
C PRO A 70 -9.16 2.81 19.60
N VAL A 71 -10.14 2.66 18.70
CA VAL A 71 -11.52 3.09 18.95
C VAL A 71 -12.49 1.91 19.08
N ALA A 72 -13.43 2.05 20.02
CA ALA A 72 -14.51 1.08 20.29
C ALA A 72 -15.81 1.40 19.51
N HIS A 73 -15.67 1.85 18.27
CA HIS A 73 -16.76 2.04 17.32
C HIS A 73 -16.22 1.79 15.90
N GLU A 74 -17.10 1.88 14.90
CA GLU A 74 -16.73 1.77 13.49
C GLU A 74 -15.74 2.88 13.08
N ALA A 75 -14.50 2.50 12.73
CA ALA A 75 -13.48 3.40 12.23
C ALA A 75 -13.41 3.40 10.70
N CYS A 76 -13.81 2.30 10.05
CA CYS A 76 -13.87 2.17 8.61
C CYS A 76 -15.31 1.86 8.17
N THR A 77 -15.91 2.75 7.39
CA THR A 77 -17.24 2.55 6.80
C THR A 77 -17.14 1.69 5.54
N PRO A 78 -18.23 1.07 5.07
CA PRO A 78 -18.24 0.35 3.79
C PRO A 78 -17.73 1.18 2.60
N THR A 79 -18.12 2.46 2.50
CA THR A 79 -17.64 3.38 1.46
C THR A 79 -16.12 3.59 1.57
N GLY A 80 -15.62 3.84 2.78
CA GLY A 80 -14.18 3.99 3.01
C GLY A 80 -13.40 2.72 2.65
N ALA A 81 -13.88 1.55 3.07
CA ALA A 81 -13.28 0.26 2.73
C ALA A 81 -13.22 0.03 1.22
N ALA A 82 -14.32 0.31 0.50
CA ALA A 82 -14.39 0.16 -0.95
C ALA A 82 -13.42 1.11 -1.67
N LEU A 83 -13.34 2.37 -1.24
CA LEU A 83 -12.40 3.34 -1.80
C LEU A 83 -10.95 2.93 -1.57
N LEU A 84 -10.57 2.56 -0.34
CA LEU A 84 -9.20 2.12 -0.05
C LEU A 84 -8.84 0.87 -0.85
N ALA A 85 -9.75 -0.12 -0.93
CA ALA A 85 -9.54 -1.33 -1.71
C ALA A 85 -9.39 -1.08 -3.21
N PHE A 86 -10.08 -0.08 -3.74
CA PHE A 86 -9.99 0.30 -5.16
C PHE A 86 -8.71 1.10 -5.47
N LEU A 87 -8.27 1.97 -4.55
CA LEU A 87 -7.18 2.91 -4.79
C LEU A 87 -5.79 2.34 -4.47
N ALA A 88 -5.69 1.29 -3.65
CA ALA A 88 -4.40 0.72 -3.26
C ALA A 88 -3.77 -0.12 -4.38
N ASP A 89 -2.52 0.20 -4.75
CA ASP A 89 -1.66 -0.72 -5.49
C ASP A 89 -0.96 -1.70 -4.54
N GLU A 90 -0.59 -1.20 -3.35
CA GLU A 90 0.12 -1.95 -2.33
C GLU A 90 -0.38 -1.61 -0.93
N TRP A 91 -0.25 -2.58 -0.02
CA TRP A 91 -0.58 -2.42 1.39
C TRP A 91 0.67 -2.52 2.26
N GLY A 92 0.87 -1.58 3.17
CA GLY A 92 2.03 -1.59 4.06
C GLY A 92 2.38 -0.24 4.66
N PRO A 93 3.48 -0.17 5.45
CA PRO A 93 3.93 1.08 6.04
C PRO A 93 4.30 2.11 4.96
N GLN A 94 4.33 3.39 5.36
CA GLN A 94 4.77 4.46 4.47
C GLN A 94 6.16 4.15 3.88
N PRO A 95 6.30 4.11 2.54
CA PRO A 95 7.60 3.85 1.92
C PRO A 95 8.57 5.02 2.14
N ALA A 96 9.84 4.82 1.80
CA ALA A 96 10.79 5.93 1.69
C ALA A 96 10.25 6.96 0.68
N LEU A 97 9.88 8.14 1.19
CA LEU A 97 9.15 9.15 0.43
C LEU A 97 9.70 10.54 0.78
N ARG A 98 10.11 11.29 -0.23
CA ARG A 98 10.37 12.72 -0.11
C ARG A 98 9.03 13.43 -0.25
N VAL A 99 8.39 13.68 0.89
CA VAL A 99 7.08 14.33 0.93
C VAL A 99 7.16 15.75 0.37
N GLU A 100 6.33 16.05 -0.61
CA GLU A 100 6.18 17.39 -1.19
C GLU A 100 4.90 18.07 -0.69
N THR A 101 3.81 17.31 -0.60
CA THR A 101 2.51 17.82 -0.16
C THR A 101 1.83 16.85 0.80
N VAL A 102 0.99 17.41 1.68
CA VAL A 102 0.22 16.67 2.67
C VAL A 102 -1.23 17.11 2.63
N GLY A 103 -2.12 16.15 2.39
CA GLY A 103 -3.56 16.33 2.56
C GLY A 103 -4.00 15.75 3.90
N THR A 104 -4.92 16.42 4.60
CA THR A 104 -5.55 15.85 5.81
C THR A 104 -7.06 16.09 5.73
N GLY A 105 -7.84 15.04 5.94
CA GLY A 105 -9.30 15.08 6.04
C GLY A 105 -9.74 14.58 7.40
N ALA A 106 -10.76 15.20 7.99
CA ALA A 106 -11.34 14.79 9.25
C ALA A 106 -12.74 14.20 9.02
N GLY A 107 -13.06 13.11 9.72
CA GLY A 107 -14.41 12.60 9.79
C GLY A 107 -15.26 13.39 10.78
N GLY A 108 -16.59 13.27 10.69
CA GLY A 108 -17.52 14.01 11.56
C GLY A 108 -17.60 13.53 13.01
N ARG A 109 -17.05 12.34 13.33
CA ARG A 109 -16.97 11.81 14.71
C ARG A 109 -15.75 12.38 15.42
N ASP A 110 -15.85 12.63 16.73
CA ASP A 110 -14.76 13.14 17.58
C ASP A 110 -14.46 12.17 18.74
N PRO A 111 -13.63 11.14 18.52
CA PRO A 111 -13.31 10.16 19.54
C PRO A 111 -12.32 10.69 20.58
N HIS A 112 -12.61 10.41 21.85
CA HIS A 112 -11.78 10.87 22.94
C HIS A 112 -10.36 10.27 22.84
N GLY A 113 -9.34 11.13 22.89
CA GLY A 113 -7.93 10.74 22.90
C GLY A 113 -7.33 10.36 21.54
N HIS A 114 -8.12 10.36 20.46
CA HIS A 114 -7.63 9.98 19.13
C HIS A 114 -8.23 10.88 18.04
N PRO A 115 -7.42 11.46 17.14
CA PRO A 115 -7.97 12.25 16.04
C PRO A 115 -8.63 11.34 15.00
N ASN A 116 -9.87 11.65 14.62
CA ASN A 116 -10.57 10.99 13.51
C ASN A 116 -10.17 11.62 12.17
N VAL A 117 -8.93 11.36 11.75
CA VAL A 117 -8.35 11.97 10.55
C VAL A 117 -7.69 10.94 9.66
N ILE A 118 -7.77 11.17 8.35
CA ILE A 118 -6.95 10.51 7.33
C ILE A 118 -5.94 11.51 6.82
N ARG A 119 -4.71 11.05 6.60
CA ARG A 119 -3.63 11.86 6.03
C ARG A 119 -3.09 11.20 4.78
N VAL A 120 -2.91 11.98 3.73
CA VAL A 120 -2.30 11.57 2.47
C VAL A 120 -0.99 12.32 2.31
N PHE A 121 0.08 11.60 2.03
CA PHE A 121 1.39 12.16 1.70
C PHE A 121 1.63 11.93 0.21
N SER A 122 2.00 12.99 -0.50
CA SER A 122 2.34 12.92 -1.92
C SER A 122 3.73 13.52 -2.14
N GLY A 123 4.48 12.90 -3.02
CA GLY A 123 5.83 13.27 -3.38
C GLY A 123 6.52 12.11 -4.08
N ASP A 124 7.82 12.23 -4.29
CA ASP A 124 8.61 11.22 -4.97
C ASP A 124 9.11 10.16 -4.00
N THR A 125 9.18 8.91 -4.47
CA THR A 125 9.92 7.87 -3.76
C THR A 125 11.32 8.41 -3.49
N ALA A 126 11.68 8.50 -2.22
CA ALA A 126 13.03 8.90 -1.85
C ALA A 126 13.91 7.74 -2.24
N ASP A 127 14.43 7.78 -3.47
CA ASP A 127 15.32 6.78 -4.05
C ASP A 127 16.42 6.51 -3.01
N PRO A 128 16.38 5.38 -2.27
CA PRO A 128 17.65 4.89 -1.80
C PRO A 128 18.36 4.58 -3.11
N ALA A 129 19.50 5.20 -3.40
CA ALA A 129 20.35 4.73 -4.47
C ALA A 129 20.71 3.25 -4.19
N SER A 130 19.81 2.36 -4.59
CA SER A 130 19.85 0.93 -4.45
C SER A 130 19.73 0.48 -5.90
N SER A 131 20.81 0.72 -6.63
CA SER A 131 21.15 -0.18 -7.71
C SER A 131 21.14 -1.57 -7.08
N THR A 132 20.12 -2.37 -7.37
CA THR A 132 20.12 -3.77 -6.98
C THR A 132 21.33 -4.39 -7.70
N LEU A 133 22.38 -4.69 -6.95
CA LEU A 133 23.54 -5.38 -7.48
C LEU A 133 23.21 -6.87 -7.54
N VAL A 134 23.27 -7.44 -8.73
CA VAL A 134 23.08 -8.87 -8.94
C VAL A 134 24.45 -9.52 -8.99
N LEU A 135 24.68 -10.50 -8.11
CA LEU A 135 25.86 -11.35 -8.14
C LEU A 135 25.54 -12.63 -8.93
N VAL A 136 26.30 -12.88 -9.99
CA VAL A 136 26.21 -14.12 -10.78
C VAL A 136 27.50 -14.89 -10.55
N GLU A 137 27.39 -16.08 -9.96
CA GLU A 137 28.53 -16.95 -9.64
C GLU A 137 28.37 -18.32 -10.31
N THR A 138 29.49 -18.88 -10.75
CA THR A 138 29.56 -20.24 -11.27
C THR A 138 30.95 -20.82 -11.06
N THR A 139 31.04 -22.14 -10.95
CA THR A 139 32.31 -22.87 -10.85
C THR A 139 32.79 -23.25 -12.25
N VAL A 140 34.10 -23.09 -12.50
CA VAL A 140 34.73 -23.44 -13.78
C VAL A 140 35.91 -24.37 -13.48
N ASP A 141 35.87 -25.61 -13.98
CA ASP A 141 36.83 -26.69 -13.72
C ASP A 141 37.64 -27.09 -14.97
N ASP A 142 37.01 -27.16 -16.14
CA ASP A 142 37.61 -27.65 -17.40
C ASP A 142 37.97 -26.53 -18.40
N LEU A 143 38.49 -25.38 -17.92
CA LEU A 143 38.90 -24.26 -18.77
C LEU A 143 40.41 -23.98 -18.70
N ASP A 144 41.04 -23.73 -19.85
CA ASP A 144 42.45 -23.33 -19.90
C ASP A 144 42.64 -21.99 -19.17
N PRO A 145 43.52 -21.90 -18.15
CA PRO A 145 43.68 -20.66 -17.39
C PRO A 145 44.10 -19.44 -18.22
N ARG A 146 44.67 -19.66 -19.41
CA ARG A 146 45.08 -18.57 -20.31
C ARG A 146 43.91 -17.80 -20.91
N VAL A 147 42.70 -18.37 -20.96
CA VAL A 147 41.50 -17.66 -21.46
C VAL A 147 40.70 -16.95 -20.37
N TYR A 148 41.08 -17.09 -19.09
CA TYR A 148 40.41 -16.38 -17.99
C TYR A 148 40.44 -14.85 -18.13
N PRO A 149 41.55 -14.19 -18.49
CA PRO A 149 41.54 -12.74 -18.70
C PRO A 149 40.53 -12.30 -19.77
N ASP A 150 40.50 -13.00 -20.91
CA ASP A 150 39.58 -12.68 -22.01
C ASP A 150 38.10 -12.87 -21.60
N ALA A 151 37.81 -13.90 -20.78
CA ALA A 151 36.46 -14.14 -20.27
C ALA A 151 36.00 -13.03 -19.29
N LEU A 152 36.90 -12.55 -18.43
CA LEU A 152 36.63 -11.44 -17.52
C LEU A 152 36.39 -10.13 -18.28
N ASP A 153 37.22 -9.83 -19.28
CA ASP A 153 37.06 -8.67 -20.14
C ASP A 153 35.75 -8.72 -20.94
N ALA A 154 35.39 -9.90 -21.48
CA ALA A 154 34.13 -10.11 -22.17
C ALA A 154 32.91 -9.89 -21.24
N THR A 155 33.00 -10.33 -19.99
CA THR A 155 31.95 -10.15 -18.98
C THR A 155 31.75 -8.67 -18.63
N ARG A 156 32.84 -7.91 -18.47
CA ARG A 156 32.78 -6.46 -18.27
C ARG A 156 32.24 -5.73 -19.49
N ALA A 157 32.68 -6.11 -20.69
CA ALA A 157 32.18 -5.56 -21.95
C ALA A 157 30.68 -5.81 -22.16
N ALA A 158 30.14 -6.89 -21.59
CA ALA A 158 28.71 -7.19 -21.59
C ALA A 158 27.88 -6.37 -20.57
N GLY A 159 28.52 -5.50 -19.77
CA GLY A 159 27.85 -4.58 -18.85
C GLY A 159 27.97 -4.96 -17.37
N ALA A 160 28.78 -5.95 -17.01
CA ALA A 160 29.07 -6.23 -15.61
C ALA A 160 29.86 -5.07 -14.97
N LEU A 161 29.45 -4.68 -13.76
CA LEU A 161 30.12 -3.63 -12.99
C LEU A 161 31.56 -4.03 -12.62
N GLU A 162 31.73 -5.28 -12.20
CA GLU A 162 32.99 -5.91 -11.78
C GLU A 162 32.93 -7.39 -12.19
N ALA A 163 34.09 -7.99 -12.50
CA ALA A 163 34.21 -9.42 -12.73
C ALA A 163 35.55 -9.89 -12.14
N TRP A 164 35.54 -10.99 -11.40
CA TRP A 164 36.73 -11.57 -10.76
C TRP A 164 36.66 -13.09 -10.73
N ILE A 165 37.78 -13.72 -10.39
CA ILE A 165 37.88 -15.17 -10.16
C ILE A 165 38.42 -15.41 -8.76
N THR A 166 37.86 -16.40 -8.07
CA THR A 166 38.35 -16.86 -6.76
C THR A 166 38.63 -18.35 -6.84
N PRO A 167 39.85 -18.82 -6.49
CA PRO A 167 40.16 -20.24 -6.44
C PRO A 167 39.28 -20.95 -5.39
N VAL A 168 38.72 -22.09 -5.77
CA VAL A 168 37.91 -22.97 -4.91
C VAL A 168 38.40 -24.42 -5.04
N VAL A 169 38.17 -25.24 -4.01
CA VAL A 169 38.58 -26.67 -3.94
C VAL A 169 37.34 -27.54 -3.82
#